data_AF-A0A813JC69-F1
#
_entry.id   AF-A0A813JC69-F1
#
_cell.length_a   1.000
_cell.length_b   1.000
_cell.length_c   1.000
_cell.angle_alpha   90.00
_cell.angle_beta   90.00
_cell.angle_gamma   90.00
#
_symmetry.space_group_name_H-M   'P 1'
#
loop_
_entity.id
_entity.type
_entity.pdbx_description
1 polymer ?
#
loop_
_entity_poly.entity_id
_entity_poly.type
_entity_poly.pdbx_seq_one_letter_code
_entity_poly.pdbx_strand_id
1 'polypeptide(L)'
;MPVLSIPEDKPKLVFYAAMMWMQNFGFFLMYVMMYTAIPEPEGGGGECTNLRFWVGFFALDCFVESFVCVWMAMGGYTDDGCLFPVMWILHLLVALPYVLCTFTIPHAIYSDDGKACRALAGAPLYPLVPVYWTHATLFSVYVWMMLSVTYYSFVKPTFFPYTKVPAMSDNSPRNMGLVAASA
;
A
#
# COMPACT_ATOMS: atom_id res chain seq x y z
N MET A 1 15.59 16.51 8.77
CA MET A 1 14.73 16.40 9.96
C MET A 1 14.77 14.95 10.42
N PRO A 2 14.95 14.64 11.71
CA PRO A 2 15.02 13.25 12.14
C PRO A 2 13.65 12.57 11.99
N VAL A 3 13.52 11.74 10.97
CA VAL A 3 12.44 10.76 10.79
C VAL A 3 12.84 9.56 11.67
N LEU A 4 12.65 9.68 12.99
CA LEU A 4 12.95 8.60 13.93
C LEU A 4 11.64 8.07 14.49
N SER A 5 11.16 6.96 13.93
CA SER A 5 10.09 6.17 14.54
C SER A 5 10.58 5.63 15.88
N ILE A 6 9.77 5.79 16.93
CA ILE A 6 10.10 5.21 18.24
C ILE A 6 9.97 3.68 18.19
N PRO A 7 10.71 2.92 19.02
CA PRO A 7 10.63 1.47 19.06
C PRO A 7 9.20 0.92 19.19
N GLU A 8 8.34 1.60 19.95
CA GLU A 8 6.95 1.18 20.21
C GLU A 8 6.04 1.28 18.97
N ASP A 9 6.39 2.12 17.99
CA ASP A 9 5.59 2.30 16.78
C ASP A 9 6.04 1.37 15.64
N LYS A 10 7.25 0.82 15.70
CA LYS A 10 7.81 -0.09 14.68
C LYS A 10 6.94 -1.33 14.39
N PRO A 11 6.38 -2.04 15.39
CA PRO A 11 5.48 -3.15 15.14
C PRO A 11 4.21 -2.74 14.39
N LYS A 12 3.70 -1.51 14.63
CA LYS A 12 2.52 -0.99 13.94
C LYS A 12 2.82 -0.72 12.47
N LEU A 13 4.00 -0.16 12.18
CA LEU A 13 4.46 0.06 10.80
C LEU A 13 4.49 -1.25 10.01
N VAL A 14 5.09 -2.30 10.59
CA VAL A 14 5.14 -3.64 9.96
C VAL A 14 3.75 -4.22 9.77
N PHE A 15 2.87 -4.10 10.78
CA PHE A 15 1.50 -4.59 10.69
C PHE A 15 0.70 -3.89 9.58
N TYR A 16 0.75 -2.56 9.49
CA TYR A 16 0.08 -1.83 8.43
C TYR A 16 0.67 -2.14 7.06
N ALA A 17 2.00 -2.26 6.94
CA ALA A 17 2.65 -2.66 5.69
C ALA A 17 2.17 -4.03 5.20
N ALA A 18 2.09 -5.01 6.10
CA ALA A 18 1.60 -6.34 5.77
C ALA A 18 0.13 -6.32 5.31
N MET A 19 -0.73 -5.59 6.01
CA MET A 19 -2.14 -5.46 5.63
C MET A 19 -2.32 -4.77 4.27
N MET A 20 -1.60 -3.68 4.03
CA MET A 20 -1.59 -2.97 2.74
C MET A 20 -1.08 -3.85 1.60
N TRP A 21 -0.01 -4.61 1.84
CA TRP A 21 0.52 -5.57 0.86
C TRP A 21 -0.51 -6.65 0.53
N MET A 22 -1.09 -7.31 1.55
CA MET A 22 -2.09 -8.35 1.37
C MET A 22 -3.31 -7.84 0.61
N GLN A 23 -3.79 -6.64 0.95
CA GLN A 23 -4.93 -6.02 0.30
C GLN A 23 -4.65 -5.75 -1.19
N ASN A 24 -3.57 -5.04 -1.51
CA ASN A 24 -3.25 -4.69 -2.90
C ASN A 24 -2.90 -5.92 -3.74
N PHE A 25 -2.16 -6.88 -3.16
CA PHE A 25 -1.80 -8.09 -3.88
C PHE A 25 -3.03 -8.98 -4.12
N GLY A 26 -3.93 -9.03 -3.14
CA GLY A 26 -5.24 -9.67 -3.29
C GLY A 26 -6.05 -9.04 -4.42
N PHE A 27 -6.10 -7.71 -4.52
CA PHE A 27 -6.77 -7.03 -5.63
C PHE A 27 -6.09 -7.30 -6.97
N PHE A 28 -4.76 -7.28 -7.04
CA PHE A 28 -4.05 -7.68 -8.25
C PHE A 28 -4.53 -9.05 -8.75
N LEU A 29 -4.56 -10.06 -7.88
CA LEU A 29 -5.03 -11.40 -8.28
C LEU A 29 -6.49 -11.38 -8.75
N MET A 30 -7.38 -10.70 -8.01
CA MET A 30 -8.80 -10.62 -8.36
C MET A 30 -9.02 -9.92 -9.71
N TYR A 31 -8.36 -8.78 -9.95
CA TYR A 31 -8.51 -8.03 -11.20
C TYR A 31 -7.79 -8.70 -12.38
N VAL A 32 -6.69 -9.42 -12.18
CA VAL A 32 -6.10 -10.26 -13.24
C VAL A 32 -7.06 -11.39 -13.62
N MET A 33 -7.68 -12.06 -12.64
CA MET A 33 -8.67 -13.10 -12.94
C MET A 33 -9.85 -12.52 -13.75
N MET A 34 -10.37 -11.36 -13.35
CA MET A 34 -11.42 -10.66 -14.13
C MET A 34 -10.92 -10.26 -15.52
N TYR A 35 -9.70 -9.73 -15.64
CA TYR A 35 -9.09 -9.34 -16.91
C TYR A 35 -9.05 -10.51 -17.90
N THR A 36 -8.62 -11.69 -17.45
CA THR A 36 -8.56 -12.90 -18.29
C THR A 36 -9.94 -13.43 -18.70
N ALA A 37 -10.98 -13.05 -17.95
CA ALA A 37 -12.37 -13.39 -18.27
C ALA A 37 -13.06 -12.37 -19.19
N ILE A 38 -12.46 -11.20 -19.42
CA ILE A 38 -12.99 -10.19 -20.36
C ILE A 38 -12.69 -10.67 -21.79
N PRO A 39 -13.72 -10.82 -22.66
CA PRO A 39 -13.53 -11.22 -24.06
C PRO A 39 -12.53 -10.32 -24.79
N GLU A 40 -11.69 -10.95 -25.62
CA GLU A 40 -10.82 -10.21 -26.53
C GLU A 40 -11.64 -9.70 -27.73
N PRO A 41 -11.43 -8.45 -28.18
CA PRO A 41 -12.11 -7.96 -29.36
C PRO A 41 -11.59 -8.71 -30.60
N GLU A 42 -12.41 -9.60 -31.18
CA GLU A 42 -12.11 -10.21 -32.49
C GLU A 42 -11.95 -9.09 -33.53
N GLY A 43 -10.78 -9.00 -34.16
CA GLY A 43 -10.51 -7.99 -35.18
C GLY A 43 -10.32 -6.55 -34.67
N GLY A 44 -10.10 -6.33 -33.37
CA GLY A 44 -9.81 -5.00 -32.81
C GLY A 44 -11.04 -4.11 -32.57
N GLY A 45 -12.26 -4.66 -32.73
CA GLY A 45 -13.53 -3.97 -32.51
C GLY A 45 -13.90 -3.77 -31.04
N GLY A 46 -13.48 -2.63 -30.47
CA GLY A 46 -14.26 -1.73 -29.60
C GLY A 46 -14.88 -2.20 -28.27
N GLU A 47 -15.76 -3.20 -28.25
CA GLU A 47 -16.82 -3.30 -27.22
C GLU A 47 -16.31 -3.67 -25.82
N CYS A 48 -15.24 -4.45 -25.73
CA CYS A 48 -14.61 -4.81 -24.45
C CYS A 48 -13.33 -4.00 -24.15
N THR A 49 -12.85 -3.19 -25.09
CA THR A 49 -11.52 -2.56 -25.03
C THR A 49 -11.39 -1.62 -23.84
N ASN A 50 -12.40 -0.79 -23.60
CA ASN A 50 -12.38 0.18 -22.50
C ASN A 50 -12.39 -0.52 -21.13
N LEU A 51 -13.29 -1.49 -20.94
CA LEU A 51 -13.35 -2.27 -19.69
C LEU A 51 -12.06 -3.06 -19.45
N ARG A 52 -11.52 -3.70 -20.50
CA ARG A 52 -10.27 -4.47 -20.44
C ARG A 52 -9.08 -3.59 -20.07
N PHE A 53 -8.99 -2.38 -20.66
CA PHE A 53 -7.93 -1.43 -20.35
C PHE A 53 -7.95 -1.04 -18.87
N TRP A 54 -9.08 -0.56 -18.35
CA TRP A 54 -9.14 -0.08 -16.97
C TRP A 54 -8.98 -1.20 -15.94
N VAL A 55 -9.57 -2.38 -16.19
CA VAL A 55 -9.39 -3.56 -15.31
C VAL A 55 -7.93 -4.03 -15.31
N GLY A 56 -7.29 -4.09 -16.47
CA GLY A 56 -5.88 -4.51 -16.59
C GLY A 56 -4.90 -3.47 -16.02
N PHE A 57 -5.13 -2.18 -16.30
CA PHE A 57 -4.33 -1.09 -15.76
C PHE A 57 -4.39 -1.06 -14.23
N PHE A 58 -5.59 -1.23 -13.66
CA PHE A 58 -5.76 -1.28 -12.22
C PHE A 58 -5.13 -2.51 -11.56
N ALA A 59 -5.16 -3.67 -12.24
CA ALA A 59 -4.46 -4.85 -11.77
C ALA A 59 -2.94 -4.60 -11.64
N LEU A 60 -2.32 -4.01 -12.66
CA LEU A 60 -0.91 -3.64 -12.64
C LEU A 60 -0.59 -2.62 -11.54
N ASP A 61 -1.45 -1.62 -11.38
CA ASP A 61 -1.31 -0.62 -10.34
C ASP A 61 -1.31 -1.24 -8.93
N CYS A 62 -2.30 -2.10 -8.66
CA CYS A 62 -2.37 -2.86 -7.41
C CYS A 62 -1.10 -3.69 -7.16
N PHE A 63 -0.53 -4.32 -8.20
CA PHE A 63 0.70 -5.09 -8.06
C PHE A 63 1.90 -4.22 -7.67
N VAL A 64 2.09 -3.08 -8.35
CA VAL A 64 3.19 -2.15 -8.05
C VAL A 64 3.02 -1.57 -6.65
N GLU A 65 1.79 -1.15 -6.32
CA GLU A 65 1.43 -0.55 -5.04
C GLU A 65 1.71 -1.50 -3.85
N SER A 66 1.54 -2.82 -4.02
CA SER A 66 1.94 -3.81 -3.01
C SER A 66 3.39 -3.62 -2.55
N PHE A 67 4.32 -3.36 -3.46
CA PHE A 67 5.74 -3.20 -3.12
C PHE A 67 6.04 -1.81 -2.56
N VAL A 68 5.47 -0.77 -3.17
CA VAL A 68 5.76 0.62 -2.78
C VAL A 68 5.29 0.91 -1.35
N CYS A 69 4.19 0.32 -0.89
CA CYS A 69 3.74 0.44 0.50
C CYS A 69 4.68 -0.20 1.51
N VAL A 70 5.26 -1.36 1.16
CA VAL A 70 6.25 -2.01 2.01
C VAL A 70 7.53 -1.18 2.07
N TRP A 71 7.97 -0.60 0.95
CA TRP A 71 9.14 0.28 0.92
C TRP A 71 8.93 1.56 1.72
N MET A 72 7.74 2.17 1.65
CA MET A 72 7.41 3.33 2.46
C MET A 72 7.46 2.99 3.96
N ALA A 73 6.84 1.89 4.37
CA ALA A 73 6.89 1.45 5.77
C ALA A 73 8.31 1.07 6.21
N MET A 74 9.13 0.50 5.32
CA MET A 74 10.54 0.21 5.55
C MET A 74 11.33 1.50 5.81
N GLY A 75 11.16 2.53 4.98
CA GLY A 75 11.81 3.84 5.21
C GLY A 75 11.44 4.44 6.56
N GLY A 76 10.19 4.26 6.98
CA GLY A 76 9.73 4.63 8.32
C GLY A 76 10.37 3.79 9.44
N TYR A 77 10.55 2.49 9.22
CA TYR A 77 11.09 1.54 10.19
C TYR A 77 12.62 1.69 10.40
N THR A 78 13.36 1.96 9.33
CA THR A 78 14.82 2.13 9.35
C THR A 78 15.26 3.53 9.78
N ASP A 79 14.31 4.40 10.09
CA ASP A 79 14.55 5.78 10.52
C ASP A 79 15.39 6.58 9.52
N ASP A 80 15.21 6.29 8.22
CA ASP A 80 15.96 6.91 7.15
C ASP A 80 15.23 8.17 6.67
N GLY A 81 15.78 9.32 7.06
CA GLY A 81 15.25 10.65 6.77
C GLY A 81 15.21 11.02 5.29
N CYS A 82 15.82 10.24 4.41
CA CYS A 82 15.75 10.40 2.95
C CYS A 82 14.82 9.35 2.31
N LEU A 83 14.93 8.09 2.74
CA LEU A 83 14.18 6.97 2.17
C LEU A 83 12.68 7.11 2.38
N PHE A 84 12.23 7.52 3.57
CA PHE A 84 10.79 7.67 3.83
C PHE A 84 10.13 8.71 2.91
N PRO A 85 10.61 9.97 2.80
CA PRO A 85 10.04 10.94 1.88
C PRO A 85 10.05 10.48 0.41
N VAL A 86 11.14 9.85 -0.04
CA VAL A 86 11.25 9.35 -1.42
C VAL A 86 10.19 8.27 -1.69
N MET A 87 10.08 7.30 -0.80
CA MET A 87 9.11 6.21 -0.96
C MET A 87 7.67 6.68 -0.76
N TRP A 88 7.44 7.68 0.07
CA TRP A 88 6.14 8.33 0.22
C TRP A 88 5.72 9.08 -1.05
N ILE A 89 6.63 9.79 -1.71
CA ILE A 89 6.35 10.44 -3.02
C ILE A 89 6.09 9.38 -4.08
N LEU A 90 6.91 8.32 -4.13
CA LEU A 90 6.71 7.22 -5.08
C LEU A 90 5.34 6.55 -4.87
N HIS A 91 4.96 6.34 -3.61
CA HIS A 91 3.63 5.85 -3.23
C HIS A 91 2.54 6.76 -3.78
N LEU A 92 2.62 8.07 -3.57
CA LEU A 92 1.62 8.99 -4.11
C LEU A 92 1.51 8.92 -5.64
N LEU A 93 2.62 8.77 -6.36
CA LEU A 93 2.60 8.67 -7.81
C LEU A 93 1.87 7.42 -8.30
N VAL A 94 1.96 6.31 -7.57
CA VAL A 94 1.25 5.05 -7.85
C VAL A 94 -0.20 5.10 -7.35
N ALA A 95 -0.46 5.79 -6.25
CA ALA A 95 -1.82 5.98 -5.74
C ALA A 95 -2.70 6.86 -6.66
N LEU A 96 -2.11 7.69 -7.53
CA LEU A 96 -2.86 8.52 -8.49
C LEU A 96 -3.66 7.67 -9.51
N PRO A 97 -3.04 6.71 -10.23
CA PRO A 97 -3.74 5.68 -10.99
C PRO A 97 -4.88 5.00 -10.23
N TYR A 98 -4.69 4.71 -8.95
CA TYR A 98 -5.70 4.08 -8.10
C TYR A 98 -6.97 4.94 -7.95
N VAL A 99 -6.76 6.23 -7.68
CA VAL A 99 -7.86 7.22 -7.59
C VAL A 99 -8.55 7.35 -8.95
N LEU A 100 -7.79 7.41 -10.04
CA LEU A 100 -8.35 7.46 -11.39
C LEU A 100 -9.23 6.22 -11.68
N CYS A 101 -8.73 5.03 -11.38
CA CYS A 101 -9.45 3.76 -11.56
C CYS A 101 -10.73 3.66 -10.73
N THR A 102 -10.78 4.34 -9.58
CA THR A 102 -12.00 4.42 -8.74
C THR A 102 -13.16 5.10 -9.48
N PHE A 103 -12.88 5.97 -10.46
CA PHE A 103 -13.92 6.59 -11.29
C PHE A 103 -14.09 5.91 -12.64
N THR A 104 -12.99 5.50 -13.27
CA THR A 104 -13.03 4.98 -14.65
C THR A 104 -13.52 3.54 -14.73
N ILE A 105 -13.25 2.70 -13.72
CA ILE A 105 -13.78 1.32 -13.69
C ILE A 105 -15.31 1.32 -13.61
N PRO A 106 -15.97 2.04 -12.69
CA PRO A 106 -17.44 2.16 -12.70
C PRO A 106 -17.97 2.67 -14.03
N HIS A 107 -17.33 3.71 -14.57
CA HIS A 107 -17.73 4.27 -15.86
C HIS A 107 -17.68 3.19 -16.96
N ALA A 108 -16.62 2.38 -17.00
CA ALA A 108 -16.49 1.27 -17.94
C ALA A 108 -17.39 0.06 -17.63
N ILE A 109 -17.74 -0.19 -16.37
CA ILE A 109 -18.65 -1.29 -15.98
C ILE A 109 -20.10 -0.96 -16.38
N TYR A 110 -20.50 0.29 -16.21
CA TYR A 110 -21.88 0.76 -16.37
C TYR A 110 -22.17 1.44 -17.71
N SER A 111 -21.16 1.64 -18.56
CA SER A 111 -21.36 2.03 -19.95
C SER A 111 -22.03 0.92 -20.77
N ASP A 112 -22.61 1.26 -21.92
CA ASP A 112 -23.39 0.29 -22.71
C ASP A 112 -22.51 -0.80 -23.33
N ASP A 113 -21.29 -0.44 -23.77
CA ASP A 113 -20.23 -1.37 -24.18
C ASP A 113 -19.81 -2.28 -23.01
N GLY A 114 -19.67 -1.72 -21.81
CA GLY A 114 -19.38 -2.47 -20.59
C GLY A 114 -20.45 -3.49 -20.20
N LYS A 115 -21.73 -3.14 -20.35
CA LYS A 115 -22.85 -4.06 -20.13
C LYS A 115 -22.86 -5.17 -21.17
N ALA A 116 -22.69 -4.82 -22.45
CA ALA A 116 -22.62 -5.79 -23.55
C ALA A 116 -21.46 -6.77 -23.35
N CYS A 117 -20.27 -6.26 -23.00
CA CYS A 117 -19.08 -7.05 -22.73
C CYS A 117 -19.29 -8.05 -21.57
N ARG A 118 -19.93 -7.60 -20.48
CA ARG A 118 -20.25 -8.49 -19.35
C ARG A 118 -21.32 -9.53 -19.70
N ALA A 119 -22.30 -9.18 -20.52
CA ALA A 119 -23.29 -10.12 -21.01
C ALA A 119 -22.65 -11.20 -21.90
N LEU A 120 -21.68 -10.82 -22.74
CA LEU A 120 -20.93 -11.74 -23.59
C LEU A 120 -20.05 -12.70 -22.77
N ALA A 121 -19.38 -12.19 -21.75
CA ALA A 121 -18.53 -13.00 -20.87
C ALA A 121 -19.34 -14.00 -20.01
N GLY A 122 -20.57 -13.63 -19.61
CA GLY A 122 -21.46 -14.47 -18.82
C GLY A 122 -21.01 -14.62 -17.35
N ALA A 123 -21.19 -15.82 -16.79
CA ALA A 123 -20.96 -16.11 -15.38
C ALA A 123 -19.54 -15.76 -14.85
N PRO A 124 -18.44 -15.96 -15.62
CA PRO A 124 -17.09 -15.58 -15.19
C PRO A 124 -16.90 -14.11 -14.81
N LEU A 125 -17.68 -13.19 -15.39
CA LEU A 125 -17.53 -11.74 -15.16
C LEU A 125 -18.62 -11.17 -14.23
N TYR A 126 -19.55 -12.01 -13.75
CA TYR A 126 -20.52 -11.63 -12.72
C TYR A 126 -19.87 -11.05 -11.44
N PRO A 127 -18.72 -11.58 -10.96
CA PRO A 127 -18.07 -11.04 -9.78
C PRO A 127 -17.50 -9.63 -9.95
N LEU A 128 -17.34 -9.10 -11.16
CA LEU A 128 -16.64 -7.82 -11.38
C LEU A 128 -17.26 -6.65 -10.59
N VAL A 129 -18.59 -6.58 -10.53
CA VAL A 129 -19.30 -5.53 -9.78
C VAL A 129 -19.09 -5.64 -8.26
N PRO A 130 -19.35 -6.80 -7.61
CA PRO A 130 -19.08 -6.92 -6.18
C PRO A 130 -17.59 -6.83 -5.83
N VAL A 131 -16.69 -7.29 -6.71
CA VAL A 131 -15.23 -7.09 -6.58
C VAL A 131 -14.91 -5.61 -6.52
N TYR A 132 -15.45 -4.81 -7.45
CA TYR A 132 -15.25 -3.36 -7.46
C TYR A 132 -15.72 -2.69 -6.17
N TRP A 133 -16.91 -3.01 -5.68
CA TRP A 133 -17.44 -2.39 -4.46
C TRP A 133 -16.68 -2.82 -3.20
N THR A 134 -16.25 -4.08 -3.13
CA THR A 134 -15.37 -4.57 -2.06
C THR A 134 -14.05 -3.82 -2.07
N HIS A 135 -13.49 -3.63 -3.27
CA HIS A 135 -12.30 -2.83 -3.49
C HIS A 135 -12.47 -1.38 -3.01
N ALA A 136 -13.51 -0.68 -3.48
CA ALA A 136 -13.76 0.72 -3.08
C ALA A 136 -13.93 0.89 -1.57
N THR A 137 -14.57 -0.09 -0.90
CA THR A 137 -14.73 -0.10 0.56
C THR A 137 -13.37 -0.25 1.26
N LEU A 138 -12.59 -1.25 0.87
CA LEU A 138 -11.28 -1.52 1.47
C LEU A 138 -10.26 -0.43 1.13
N PHE A 139 -10.41 0.30 0.02
CA PHE A 139 -9.60 1.47 -0.28
C PHE A 139 -9.70 2.55 0.83
N SER A 140 -10.85 2.68 1.49
CA SER A 140 -10.97 3.60 2.64
C SER A 140 -10.13 3.14 3.84
N VAL A 141 -10.12 1.83 4.11
CA VAL A 141 -9.27 1.23 5.16
C VAL A 141 -7.79 1.41 4.82
N TYR A 142 -7.46 1.27 3.54
CA TYR A 142 -6.12 1.49 3.01
C TYR A 142 -5.61 2.90 3.22
N VAL A 143 -6.40 3.91 2.87
CA VAL A 143 -6.05 5.32 3.10
C VAL A 143 -5.80 5.56 4.59
N TRP A 144 -6.60 4.97 5.48
CA TRP A 144 -6.36 5.06 6.92
C TRP A 144 -5.02 4.44 7.35
N MET A 145 -4.64 3.27 6.81
CA MET A 145 -3.35 2.64 7.07
C MET A 145 -2.18 3.51 6.59
N MET A 146 -2.30 4.09 5.39
CA MET A 146 -1.31 5.00 4.81
C MET A 146 -1.11 6.27 5.65
N LEU A 147 -2.20 6.87 6.12
CA LEU A 147 -2.14 8.01 7.03
C LEU A 147 -1.52 7.62 8.37
N SER A 148 -1.78 6.40 8.86
CA SER A 148 -1.18 5.88 10.10
C SER A 148 0.34 5.71 9.96
N VAL A 149 0.83 5.13 8.87
CA VAL A 149 2.28 5.03 8.59
C VAL A 149 2.89 6.43 8.51
N THR A 150 2.26 7.36 7.78
CA THR A 150 2.71 8.75 7.71
C THR A 150 2.77 9.42 9.09
N TYR A 151 1.78 9.15 9.93
CA TYR A 151 1.73 9.68 11.28
C TYR A 151 2.89 9.17 12.14
N TYR A 152 3.11 7.86 12.19
CA TYR A 152 4.14 7.25 13.02
C TYR A 152 5.57 7.51 12.50
N SER A 153 5.75 7.59 11.19
CA SER A 153 7.07 7.81 10.58
C SER A 153 7.46 9.28 10.51
N PHE A 154 6.51 10.21 10.33
CA PHE A 154 6.83 11.62 10.07
C PHE A 154 6.15 12.60 11.04
N VAL A 155 4.82 12.57 11.16
CA VAL A 155 4.09 13.61 11.92
C VAL A 155 4.42 13.55 13.41
N LYS A 156 4.30 12.37 14.02
CA LYS A 156 4.56 12.16 15.45
C LYS A 156 5.98 12.57 15.86
N PRO A 157 7.07 12.10 15.20
CA PRO A 157 8.42 12.51 15.57
C PRO A 157 8.75 13.98 15.28
N THR A 158 8.09 14.60 14.29
CA THR A 158 8.36 15.99 13.90
C THR A 158 7.65 17.01 14.82
N PHE A 159 6.39 16.74 15.17
CA PHE A 159 5.54 17.71 15.89
C PHE A 159 5.30 17.36 17.36
N PHE A 160 5.51 16.12 17.77
CA PHE A 160 5.35 15.65 19.15
C PHE A 160 6.63 14.95 19.63
N PRO A 161 7.78 15.65 19.63
CA PRO A 161 9.04 15.06 20.03
C PRO A 161 8.94 14.53 21.45
N TYR A 162 9.31 13.26 21.64
CA TYR A 162 9.37 12.67 22.98
C TYR A 162 10.35 13.49 23.82
N THR A 163 9.85 14.10 24.90
CA THR A 163 10.68 14.51 26.01
C THR A 163 11.38 13.25 26.49
N LYS A 164 12.69 13.13 26.27
CA LYS A 164 13.47 11.98 26.72
C LYS A 164 13.11 11.70 28.18
N VAL A 165 12.48 10.56 28.46
CA VAL A 165 12.62 9.98 29.79
C VAL A 165 14.14 9.78 29.95
N PRO A 166 14.77 10.35 30.99
CA PRO A 166 16.21 10.25 31.16
C PRO A 166 16.61 8.79 31.04
N ALA A 167 17.62 8.55 30.20
CA ALA A 167 18.17 7.23 29.96
C ALA A 167 18.29 6.50 31.30
N MET A 168 17.57 5.38 31.44
CA MET A 168 17.73 4.50 32.56
C MET A 168 19.22 4.17 32.62
N SER A 169 19.88 4.64 33.68
CA SER A 169 21.33 4.61 33.83
C SER A 169 21.83 3.21 33.54
N ASP A 170 22.80 3.14 32.65
CA ASP A 170 23.60 1.95 32.34
C ASP A 170 24.13 1.33 33.65
N ASN A 171 23.41 0.36 34.19
CA ASN A 171 23.84 -0.49 35.30
C ASN A 171 24.58 -1.72 34.75
N SER A 172 25.51 -1.51 33.81
CA SER A 172 26.46 -2.54 33.43
C SER A 172 27.54 -2.69 34.52
N PRO A 173 27.67 -3.85 35.17
CA PRO A 173 28.74 -4.11 36.12
C PRO A 173 30.04 -4.38 35.33
N ARG A 174 30.69 -3.32 34.83
CA ARG A 174 31.97 -3.43 34.10
C ARG A 174 33.19 -2.86 34.83
N ASN A 175 33.07 -2.45 36.10
CA ASN A 175 34.17 -1.85 36.86
C ASN A 175 34.39 -2.50 38.25
N MET A 176 34.62 -3.82 38.30
CA MET A 176 35.32 -4.44 39.42
C MET A 176 36.35 -5.42 38.89
N GLY A 177 37.63 -4.99 38.84
CA GLY A 177 38.72 -5.92 38.54
C GLY A 177 39.95 -5.28 37.91
N LEU A 178 40.43 -4.15 38.44
CA LEU A 178 41.77 -3.65 38.09
C LEU A 178 42.33 -2.78 39.21
N VAL A 179 42.71 -3.40 40.33
CA VAL A 179 43.66 -2.81 41.29
C VAL A 179 44.50 -3.91 41.97
N ALA A 180 45.82 -3.80 41.79
CA ALA A 180 46.95 -4.34 42.58
C ALA A 180 47.23 -5.87 42.53
N ALA A 181 48.47 -6.35 42.50
CA ALA A 181 49.72 -5.74 42.94
C ALA A 181 50.94 -6.26 42.17
N SER A 182 51.86 -5.34 41.91
CA SER A 182 53.30 -5.55 41.75
C SER A 182 53.95 -5.87 43.10
N ALA A 183 54.77 -6.93 43.15
CA ALA A 183 55.95 -7.10 43.99
C ALA A 183 56.85 -8.18 43.37
#